data_AF-A0A7M1PWD2-F1
#
_entry.id   AF-A0A7M1PWD2-F1
#
_cell.length_a   1.000
_cell.length_b   1.000
_cell.length_c   1.000
_cell.angle_alpha   90.00
_cell.angle_beta   90.00
_cell.angle_gamma   90.00
#
_symmetry.space_group_name_H-M   'P 1'
#
loop_
_entity.id
_entity.type
_entity.pdbx_description
1 polymer ?
#
loop_
_entity_poly.entity_id
_entity_poly.type
_entity_poly.pdbx_seq_one_letter_code
_entity_poly.pdbx_strand_id
1 'polypeptide(L)'
;KWATASDREIQEELAKMTPYTYRFRVPKEGILKINDLIRGEVSWSLDTLGDFVILRSNGQPVYNFCVTVDDATMRISHVIRAEEHLPNTLRQALIYQALGFTMPSFAHVSLILAPDRSKLS
;
A
#
# COMPACT_ATOMS: atom_id res chain seq x y z
N LYS A 1 1.21 21.00 -1.86
CA LYS A 1 1.16 21.92 -0.70
C LYS A 1 1.53 21.18 0.59
N TRP A 2 0.66 20.35 1.15
CA TRP A 2 0.86 19.79 2.51
C TRP A 2 2.09 18.90 2.69
N ALA A 3 2.58 18.22 1.65
CA ALA A 3 3.82 17.43 1.71
C ALA A 3 5.10 18.26 1.96
N THR A 4 5.04 19.57 1.77
CA THR A 4 6.15 20.53 1.92
C THR A 4 5.73 21.77 2.71
N ALA A 5 4.59 21.72 3.43
CA ALA A 5 4.12 22.82 4.24
C ALA A 5 5.03 22.98 5.46
N SER A 6 5.19 24.21 5.93
CA SER A 6 5.91 24.49 7.17
C SER A 6 5.11 24.01 8.38
N ASP A 7 5.80 23.70 9.49
CA ASP A 7 5.16 23.31 10.74
C ASP A 7 4.14 24.35 11.20
N ARG A 8 4.45 25.64 10.99
CA ARG A 8 3.53 26.75 11.29
C ARG A 8 2.22 26.64 10.51
N GLU A 9 2.28 26.46 9.19
CA GLU A 9 1.08 26.31 8.35
C GLU A 9 0.27 25.07 8.74
N ILE A 10 0.94 23.97 9.11
CA ILE A 10 0.28 22.75 9.59
C ILE A 10 -0.45 23.05 10.90
N GLN A 11 0.21 23.66 11.89
CA GLN A 11 -0.41 23.97 13.18
C GLN A 11 -1.56 24.98 13.05
N GLU A 12 -1.40 26.02 12.22
CA GLU A 12 -2.46 26.99 11.94
C GLU A 12 -3.71 26.33 11.34
N GLU A 13 -3.54 25.32 10.48
CA GLU A 13 -4.67 24.60 9.88
C GLU A 13 -5.29 23.58 10.85
N LEU A 14 -4.48 22.88 11.63
CA LEU A 14 -4.96 21.97 12.68
C LEU A 14 -5.78 22.72 13.75
N ALA A 15 -5.39 23.94 14.10
CA ALA A 15 -6.13 24.79 15.03
C ALA A 15 -7.55 25.16 14.54
N LYS A 16 -7.79 25.14 13.22
CA LYS A 16 -9.12 25.36 12.63
C LYS A 16 -10.00 24.10 12.67
N MET A 17 -9.46 22.97 13.13
CA MET A 17 -10.12 21.66 13.09
C MET A 17 -10.53 21.24 11.67
N THR A 18 -9.80 21.70 10.65
CA THR A 18 -10.05 21.32 9.26
C THR A 18 -9.87 19.81 9.11
N PRO A 19 -10.85 19.05 8.57
CA PRO A 19 -10.70 17.62 8.34
C PRO A 19 -9.51 17.33 7.43
N TYR A 20 -8.67 16.36 7.81
CA TYR A 20 -7.44 16.02 7.09
C TYR A 20 -7.25 14.51 6.98
N THR A 21 -6.34 14.07 6.13
CA THR A 21 -5.98 12.65 5.96
C THR A 21 -4.50 12.46 6.21
N TYR A 22 -4.10 11.27 6.66
CA TYR A 22 -2.69 10.89 6.66
C TYR A 22 -2.39 10.20 5.34
N ARG A 23 -1.29 10.58 4.71
CA ARG A 23 -0.83 10.00 3.44
C ARG A 23 0.58 9.47 3.61
N PHE A 24 0.85 8.34 2.98
CA PHE A 24 2.19 7.80 2.84
C PHE A 24 2.96 8.65 1.82
N ARG A 25 4.14 9.13 2.21
CA ARG A 25 5.02 9.90 1.32
C ARG A 25 5.86 8.93 0.51
N VAL A 26 5.53 8.78 -0.76
CA VAL A 26 6.20 7.83 -1.65
C VAL A 26 7.55 8.43 -2.10
N PRO A 27 8.66 7.66 -2.07
CA PRO A 27 9.91 8.09 -2.69
C PRO A 27 9.71 8.45 -4.17
N LYS A 28 10.30 9.55 -4.63
CA LYS A 28 10.06 10.06 -5.98
C LYS A 28 10.74 9.26 -7.08
N GLU A 29 11.77 8.52 -6.74
CA GLU A 29 12.59 7.76 -7.66
C GLU A 29 12.89 6.38 -7.07
N GLY A 30 13.25 5.44 -7.94
CA GLY A 30 13.60 4.09 -7.58
C GLY A 30 12.62 3.07 -8.16
N ILE A 31 13.04 1.81 -8.08
CA ILE A 31 12.25 0.66 -8.53
C ILE A 31 12.07 -0.26 -7.34
N LEU A 32 10.82 -0.60 -7.03
CA LEU A 32 10.53 -1.67 -6.10
C LEU A 32 10.45 -2.99 -6.87
N LYS A 33 11.19 -3.99 -6.38
CA LYS A 33 11.14 -5.36 -6.90
C LYS A 33 10.65 -6.30 -5.81
N ILE A 34 9.78 -7.23 -6.19
CA ILE A 34 9.29 -8.30 -5.31
C ILE A 34 9.39 -9.60 -6.10
N ASN A 35 9.89 -10.65 -5.46
CA ASN A 35 9.84 -11.99 -6.02
C ASN A 35 8.54 -12.67 -5.58
N ASP A 36 7.55 -12.69 -6.48
CA ASP A 36 6.31 -13.43 -6.28
C ASP A 36 6.54 -14.92 -6.53
N LEU A 37 6.03 -15.77 -5.64
CA LEU A 37 6.25 -17.22 -5.71
C LEU A 37 5.60 -17.89 -6.92
N ILE A 38 4.63 -17.25 -7.58
CA ILE A 38 3.93 -17.76 -8.77
C ILE A 38 4.32 -16.98 -10.03
N ARG A 39 4.42 -15.65 -9.93
CA ARG A 39 4.67 -14.74 -11.06
C ARG A 39 6.14 -14.46 -11.32
N GLY A 40 7.04 -14.84 -10.40
CA GLY A 40 8.46 -14.50 -10.45
C GLY A 40 8.74 -13.06 -10.05
N GLU A 41 9.85 -12.49 -10.52
CA GLU A 41 10.19 -11.09 -10.24
C GLU A 41 9.17 -10.14 -10.89
N VAL A 42 8.53 -9.32 -10.07
CA VAL A 42 7.67 -8.22 -10.50
C VAL A 42 8.28 -6.91 -10.01
N SER A 43 8.30 -5.90 -10.89
CA SER A 43 8.94 -4.62 -10.61
C SER A 43 8.03 -3.44 -10.95
N TRP A 44 8.07 -2.40 -10.12
CA TRP A 44 7.36 -1.14 -10.33
C TRP A 44 8.29 0.04 -10.15
N SER A 45 8.17 1.02 -11.03
CA SER A 45 8.79 2.32 -10.82
C SER A 45 7.97 3.12 -9.79
N LEU A 46 8.65 3.70 -8.79
CA LEU A 46 7.98 4.39 -7.67
C LEU A 46 7.32 5.71 -8.10
N ASP A 47 7.80 6.32 -9.18
CA ASP A 47 7.22 7.54 -9.78
C ASP A 47 5.79 7.35 -10.30
N THR A 48 5.39 6.11 -10.58
CA THR A 48 4.02 5.76 -10.99
C THR A 48 3.00 5.87 -9.85
N LEU A 49 3.48 5.99 -8.60
CA LEU A 49 2.64 6.01 -7.41
C LEU A 49 2.72 7.39 -6.71
N GLY A 50 1.61 8.10 -6.70
CA GLY A 50 1.47 9.30 -5.87
C GLY A 50 1.31 8.97 -4.38
N ASP A 51 1.58 9.95 -3.52
CA ASP A 51 1.37 9.85 -2.07
C ASP A 51 -0.08 9.41 -1.78
N PHE A 52 -0.25 8.22 -1.22
CA PHE A 52 -1.57 7.58 -1.06
C PHE A 52 -2.08 7.72 0.38
N VAL A 53 -3.40 7.80 0.56
CA VAL A 53 -4.02 7.88 1.89
C VAL A 53 -3.77 6.57 2.67
N ILE A 54 -3.39 6.68 3.94
CA ILE A 54 -3.29 5.57 4.89
C ILE A 54 -4.32 5.66 6.03
N LEU A 55 -4.75 6.88 6.37
CA LEU A 55 -5.82 7.15 7.34
C LEU A 55 -6.76 8.22 6.78
N ARG A 56 -8.05 7.89 6.72
CA ARG A 56 -9.11 8.81 6.27
C ARG A 56 -9.40 9.87 7.33
N SER A 57 -10.08 10.95 6.92
CA SER A 57 -10.45 12.06 7.80
C SER A 57 -11.49 11.69 8.86
N ASN A 58 -12.21 10.59 8.66
CA ASN A 58 -13.09 9.99 9.67
C ASN A 58 -12.35 9.07 10.65
N GLY A 59 -11.02 9.02 10.62
CA GLY A 59 -10.20 8.20 11.52
C GLY A 59 -10.09 6.72 11.13
N GLN A 60 -10.69 6.29 10.01
CA GLN A 60 -10.60 4.90 9.57
C GLN A 60 -9.34 4.65 8.75
N PRO A 61 -8.51 3.65 9.10
CA PRO A 61 -7.38 3.24 8.29
C PRO A 61 -7.85 2.55 7.01
N VAL A 62 -7.04 2.65 5.95
CA VAL A 62 -7.36 2.00 4.66
C VAL A 62 -6.75 0.62 4.57
N TYR A 63 -7.33 -0.22 3.70
CA TYR A 63 -6.93 -1.61 3.45
C TYR A 63 -5.41 -1.85 3.44
N ASN A 64 -4.63 -1.10 2.64
CA ASN A 64 -3.18 -1.34 2.52
C ASN A 64 -2.40 -1.05 3.80
N PHE A 65 -2.90 -0.14 4.65
CA PHE A 65 -2.29 0.11 5.96
C PHE A 65 -2.68 -0.97 6.96
N CYS A 66 -3.99 -1.28 7.06
CA CYS A 66 -4.47 -2.32 7.98
C CYS A 66 -3.81 -3.66 7.70
N VAL A 67 -3.90 -4.16 6.47
CA VAL A 67 -3.40 -5.50 6.12
C VAL A 67 -1.91 -5.62 6.36
N THR A 68 -1.11 -4.61 6.00
CA THR A 68 0.34 -4.66 6.28
C THR A 68 0.66 -4.71 7.77
N VAL A 69 -0.02 -3.90 8.59
CA VAL A 69 0.20 -3.89 10.05
C VAL A 69 -0.30 -5.17 10.70
N ASP A 70 -1.48 -5.63 10.31
CA ASP A 70 -2.10 -6.85 10.83
C ASP A 70 -1.26 -8.08 10.44
N ASP A 71 -0.88 -8.23 9.16
CA ASP A 71 -0.03 -9.33 8.71
C ASP A 71 1.31 -9.37 9.47
N ALA A 72 1.96 -8.21 9.64
CA ALA A 72 3.23 -8.10 10.37
C ALA A 72 3.07 -8.48 11.85
N THR A 73 2.05 -7.93 12.52
CA THR A 73 1.82 -8.16 13.96
C THR A 73 1.31 -9.56 14.27
N MET A 74 0.54 -10.15 13.35
CA MET A 74 0.08 -11.54 13.40
C MET A 74 1.13 -12.54 12.88
N ARG A 75 2.30 -12.07 12.43
CA ARG A 75 3.43 -12.88 11.95
C ARG A 75 3.06 -13.76 10.76
N ILE A 76 2.24 -13.24 9.85
CA ILE A 76 1.94 -13.90 8.59
C ILE A 76 3.24 -14.03 7.79
N SER A 77 3.59 -15.25 7.41
CA SER A 77 4.83 -15.54 6.67
C SER A 77 4.61 -15.61 5.15
N HIS A 78 3.40 -15.97 4.73
CA HIS A 78 3.02 -16.12 3.33
C HIS A 78 1.65 -15.49 3.09
N VAL A 79 1.58 -14.58 2.12
CA VAL A 79 0.34 -13.95 1.67
C VAL A 79 -0.01 -14.52 0.29
N ILE A 80 -1.03 -15.37 0.25
CA ILE A 80 -1.50 -16.02 -0.97
C ILE A 80 -2.89 -15.46 -1.31
N ARG A 81 -3.03 -14.81 -2.46
CA ARG A 81 -4.28 -14.11 -2.84
C ARG A 81 -4.41 -13.95 -4.35
N ALA A 82 -5.60 -13.57 -4.83
CA ALA A 82 -5.86 -13.38 -6.25
C ALA A 82 -4.97 -12.29 -6.89
N GLU A 83 -4.60 -12.48 -8.16
CA GLU A 83 -3.70 -11.58 -8.91
C GLU A 83 -4.21 -10.15 -9.03
N GLU A 84 -5.51 -9.92 -8.87
CA GLU A 84 -6.07 -8.57 -8.80
C GLU A 84 -5.48 -7.73 -7.67
N HIS A 85 -4.93 -8.37 -6.64
CA HIS A 85 -4.25 -7.68 -5.54
C HIS A 85 -2.76 -7.46 -5.77
N LEU A 86 -2.19 -7.91 -6.90
CA LEU A 86 -0.77 -7.71 -7.21
C LEU A 86 -0.38 -6.21 -7.18
N PRO A 87 -1.17 -5.25 -7.72
CA PRO A 87 -0.86 -3.82 -7.61
C PRO A 87 -0.90 -3.26 -6.18
N ASN A 88 -1.62 -3.91 -5.25
CA ASN A 88 -1.63 -3.50 -3.84
C ASN A 88 -0.30 -3.80 -3.15
N THR A 89 0.41 -4.84 -3.60
CA THR A 89 1.69 -5.27 -3.04
C THR A 89 2.73 -4.16 -3.09
N LEU A 90 2.73 -3.31 -4.11
CA LEU A 90 3.60 -2.12 -4.18
C LEU A 90 3.40 -1.19 -2.97
N ARG A 91 2.15 -0.85 -2.65
CA ARG A 91 1.84 0.04 -1.50
C ARG A 91 2.17 -0.63 -0.18
N GLN A 92 1.82 -1.91 -0.05
CA GLN A 92 2.05 -2.69 1.16
C GLN A 92 3.54 -2.85 1.45
N ALA A 93 4.34 -3.17 0.43
CA ALA A 93 5.80 -3.29 0.55
C ALA A 93 6.47 -1.98 0.99
N LEU A 94 6.03 -0.83 0.47
CA LEU A 94 6.51 0.48 0.93
C LEU A 94 6.18 0.71 2.41
N ILE A 95 4.99 0.31 2.87
CA ILE A 95 4.61 0.40 4.29
C ILE A 95 5.46 -0.54 5.15
N TYR A 96 5.66 -1.80 4.72
CA TYR A 96 6.55 -2.76 5.41
C TYR A 96 7.95 -2.16 5.61
N GLN A 97 8.54 -1.63 4.53
CA GLN A 97 9.87 -1.01 4.57
C GLN A 97 9.91 0.21 5.50
N ALA A 98 8.93 1.11 5.40
CA ALA A 98 8.89 2.33 6.21
C ALA A 98 8.74 2.04 7.72
N LEU A 99 8.01 0.97 8.07
CA LEU A 99 7.81 0.56 9.46
C LEU A 99 8.91 -0.41 9.96
N GLY A 100 9.86 -0.80 9.11
CA GLY A 100 10.93 -1.73 9.47
C GLY A 100 10.44 -3.16 9.71
N PHE A 101 9.30 -3.54 9.14
CA PHE A 101 8.76 -4.88 9.27
C PHE A 101 9.35 -5.83 8.23
N THR A 102 9.56 -7.08 8.63
CA THR A 102 9.90 -8.16 7.69
C THR A 102 8.71 -8.41 6.76
N MET A 103 8.97 -8.40 5.47
CA MET A 103 7.96 -8.64 4.45
C MET A 103 7.65 -10.14 4.33
N PRO A 104 6.37 -10.55 4.26
CA PRO A 104 6.03 -11.93 3.96
C PRO A 104 6.40 -12.30 2.52
N SER A 105 6.42 -13.59 2.23
CA SER A 105 6.47 -14.06 0.85
C SER A 105 5.10 -13.88 0.19
N PHE A 106 5.04 -13.33 -1.01
CA PHE A 106 3.79 -13.13 -1.75
C PHE A 106 3.61 -14.19 -2.84
N ALA A 107 2.39 -14.66 -3.04
CA ALA A 107 2.01 -15.52 -4.14
C ALA A 107 0.66 -15.09 -4.71
N HIS A 108 0.63 -14.68 -5.98
CA HIS A 108 -0.58 -14.18 -6.63
C HIS A 108 -1.19 -15.21 -7.59
N VAL A 109 -2.27 -15.86 -7.13
CA VAL A 109 -2.99 -16.89 -7.92
C VAL A 109 -3.80 -16.26 -9.04
N SER A 110 -3.86 -16.94 -10.19
CA SER A 110 -4.59 -16.46 -11.36
C SER A 110 -6.09 -16.25 -11.09
N LEU A 111 -6.71 -15.35 -11.85
CA LEU A 111 -8.15 -15.16 -11.81
C LEU A 111 -8.88 -16.44 -12.21
N ILE A 112 -9.95 -16.72 -11.48
CA ILE A 112 -10.96 -17.69 -11.93
C ILE A 112 -11.84 -16.97 -12.94
N LEU A 113 -11.90 -17.52 -14.15
CA LEU A 113 -12.68 -16.96 -15.25
C LEU A 113 -13.95 -17.78 -15.46
N ALA A 114 -15.03 -17.11 -15.86
CA ALA A 114 -16.22 -17.78 -16.39
C ALA A 114 -15.92 -18.41 -17.77
N PRO A 115 -16.79 -19.28 -18.31
CA PRO A 115 -16.57 -19.91 -19.62
C PRO A 115 -16.35 -18.92 -20.78
N ASP A 116 -16.89 -17.71 -20.67
CA ASP A 116 -16.73 -16.61 -21.63
C ASP A 116 -15.44 -15.79 -21.42
N ARG A 117 -14.56 -16.22 -20.49
CA ARG A 117 -13.33 -15.55 -20.06
C ARG A 117 -13.51 -14.23 -19.31
N SER A 118 -14.75 -13.87 -18.97
CA SER A 118 -14.99 -12.75 -18.05
C SER A 118 -14.53 -13.12 -16.63
N LYS A 119 -14.28 -12.10 -15.81
CA LYS A 119 -14.00 -12.30 -14.38
C LYS A 119 -15.24 -12.93 -13.74
N LEU A 120 -15.05 -14.05 -13.03
CA LEU A 120 -16.14 -14.66 -12.27
C LEU A 120 -16.61 -13.66 -11.19
N SER A 121 -17.90 -13.31 -11.21
CA SER A 121 -18.55 -12.40 -10.25
C SER A 121 -19.31 -13.14 -9.17
#